data_AF-A0A8A0RN56-F1
#
_entry.id   AF-A0A8A0RN56-F1
#
_cell.length_a   1.000
_cell.length_b   1.000
_cell.length_c   1.000
_cell.angle_alpha   90.00
_cell.angle_beta   90.00
_cell.angle_gamma   90.00
#
_symmetry.space_group_name_H-M   'P 1'
#
loop_
_entity.id
_entity.type
_entity.pdbx_description
1 polymer ?
#
loop_
_entity_poly.entity_id
_entity_poly.type
_entity_poly.pdbx_seq_one_letter_code
_entity_poly.pdbx_strand_id
1 'polypeptide(L)'
;MIACFGDSITAGRPGVSYLRYLKGNKDYRNFGLGGDTLLGLSKRIGCFLMKSSCKEFIIEIGANDILLPFLSKYSKAWNKTVDRIIARGSIPLSKVADFIEEYEKLICKLSDKQIKVISIPCIGENIESDLNAKVNEYNESIRNLCIKYGVAFVDFNKWQKEIINNSNPGTGYFISKDPFDVMIDSLTTTYLGFSSWISKKRKLILTVDGIHLNKNGAKGLARLIEENVKSKNNGSYLSALCKR
;
A
#
# COMPACT_ATOMS: atom_id res chain seq x y z
N MET A 1 8.57 -13.66 13.57
CA MET A 1 7.82 -12.42 13.31
C MET A 1 8.06 -11.98 11.88
N ILE A 2 7.00 -11.58 11.18
CA ILE A 2 7.05 -10.93 9.87
C ILE A 2 6.50 -9.52 10.06
N ALA A 3 7.32 -8.51 9.75
CA ALA A 3 6.92 -7.11 9.89
C ALA A 3 6.23 -6.62 8.62
N CYS A 4 4.93 -6.34 8.71
CA CYS A 4 4.14 -5.79 7.61
C CYS A 4 4.10 -4.27 7.72
N PHE A 5 4.98 -3.58 6.98
CA PHE A 5 5.03 -2.13 6.91
C PHE A 5 4.21 -1.62 5.74
N GLY A 6 3.42 -0.58 5.99
CA GLY A 6 2.69 0.10 4.93
C GLY A 6 1.89 1.28 5.46
N ASP A 7 0.86 1.64 4.71
CA ASP A 7 0.03 2.79 5.03
C ASP A 7 -1.32 2.40 5.69
N SER A 8 -2.39 3.14 5.40
CA SER A 8 -3.76 2.84 5.88
C SER A 8 -4.30 1.51 5.33
N ILE A 9 -3.84 1.04 4.17
CA ILE A 9 -4.26 -0.23 3.58
C ILE A 9 -3.71 -1.39 4.42
N THR A 10 -2.42 -1.36 4.74
CA THR A 10 -1.82 -2.31 5.69
C THR A 10 -2.46 -2.21 7.07
N ALA A 11 -2.70 -1.00 7.59
CA ALA A 11 -3.39 -0.80 8.87
C ALA A 11 -4.84 -1.33 8.85
N GLY A 12 -5.48 -1.32 7.67
CA GLY A 12 -6.89 -1.62 7.50
C GLY A 12 -7.81 -0.56 8.10
N ARG A 13 -7.40 0.72 8.04
CA ARG A 13 -8.12 1.84 8.66
C ARG A 13 -8.13 3.07 7.74
N PRO A 14 -9.28 3.43 7.14
CA PRO A 14 -10.54 2.66 7.12
C PRO A 14 -10.40 1.33 6.36
N GLY A 15 -11.46 0.52 6.38
CA GLY A 15 -11.54 -0.74 5.65
C GLY A 15 -11.07 -1.95 6.45
N VAL A 16 -10.44 -2.91 5.75
CA VAL A 16 -10.05 -4.21 6.30
C VAL A 16 -8.60 -4.51 5.96
N SER A 17 -7.79 -4.78 6.99
CA SER A 17 -6.40 -5.20 6.80
C SER A 17 -6.35 -6.61 6.21
N TYR A 18 -5.52 -6.81 5.18
CA TYR A 18 -5.26 -8.13 4.59
C TYR A 18 -4.63 -9.11 5.59
N LEU A 19 -3.96 -8.63 6.64
CA LEU A 19 -3.34 -9.47 7.66
C LEU A 19 -4.35 -10.40 8.34
N ARG A 20 -5.63 -10.00 8.43
CA ARG A 20 -6.70 -10.82 8.99
C ARG A 20 -6.99 -12.11 8.20
N TYR A 21 -6.53 -12.18 6.95
CA TYR A 21 -6.80 -13.29 6.03
C TYR A 21 -5.54 -14.05 5.64
N LEU A 22 -4.37 -13.68 6.17
CA LEU A 22 -3.16 -14.49 6.02
C LEU A 22 -3.32 -15.77 6.85
N LYS A 23 -3.01 -16.91 6.23
CA LYS A 23 -3.13 -18.25 6.79
C LYS A 23 -1.84 -18.72 7.45
N GLY A 24 -1.98 -19.74 8.29
CA GLY A 24 -0.89 -20.40 9.00
C GLY A 24 -0.51 -19.70 10.30
N ASN A 25 0.28 -20.39 11.13
CA ASN A 25 0.66 -19.92 12.46
C ASN A 25 1.87 -18.97 12.43
N LYS A 26 1.98 -18.12 11.40
CA LYS A 26 3.06 -17.12 11.31
C LYS A 26 2.68 -15.87 12.08
N ASP A 27 3.65 -15.30 12.80
CA ASP A 27 3.47 -14.07 13.59
C ASP A 27 3.60 -12.82 12.69
N TYR A 28 2.54 -12.46 11.99
CA TYR A 28 2.44 -11.22 11.22
C TYR A 28 2.14 -10.03 12.14
N ARG A 29 2.99 -9.01 12.10
CA ARG A 29 2.82 -7.78 12.91
C ARG A 29 2.51 -6.59 12.03
N ASN A 30 1.40 -5.93 12.33
CA ASN A 30 0.91 -4.77 11.58
C ASN A 30 1.68 -3.51 11.97
N PHE A 31 2.45 -2.97 11.03
CA PHE A 31 3.13 -1.68 11.12
C PHE A 31 2.58 -0.72 10.06
N GLY A 32 1.28 -0.77 9.78
CA GLY A 32 0.58 0.20 8.96
C GLY A 32 0.43 1.55 9.65
N LEU A 33 0.55 2.65 8.90
CA LEU A 33 0.28 4.01 9.39
C LEU A 33 -0.51 4.82 8.36
N GLY A 34 -1.70 5.29 8.72
CA GLY A 34 -2.53 6.08 7.79
C GLY A 34 -1.82 7.33 7.27
N GLY A 35 -1.91 7.53 5.94
CA GLY A 35 -1.31 8.65 5.22
C GLY A 35 0.22 8.58 5.10
N ASP A 36 0.85 7.45 5.43
CA ASP A 36 2.30 7.34 5.31
C ASP A 36 2.76 7.28 3.84
N THR A 37 3.89 7.90 3.55
CA THR A 37 4.54 7.92 2.24
C THR A 37 5.82 7.08 2.29
N LEU A 38 6.47 6.87 1.15
CA LEU A 38 7.75 6.14 1.10
C LEU A 38 8.79 6.69 2.08
N LEU A 39 8.93 8.02 2.18
CA LEU A 39 9.88 8.67 3.09
C LEU A 39 9.53 8.43 4.57
N GLY A 40 8.26 8.62 4.93
CA GLY A 40 7.80 8.41 6.31
C GLY A 40 7.95 6.96 6.75
N LEU A 41 7.58 6.01 5.88
CA LEU A 41 7.76 4.58 6.10
C LEU A 41 9.24 4.20 6.23
N SER A 42 10.11 4.74 5.36
CA SER A 42 11.55 4.49 5.39
C SER A 42 12.21 4.95 6.69
N LYS A 43 11.74 6.07 7.26
CA LYS A 43 12.17 6.55 8.58
C LYS A 43 11.70 5.61 9.69
N ARG A 44 10.43 5.17 9.66
CA ARG A 44 9.87 4.22 10.64
C ARG A 44 10.59 2.88 10.62
N ILE A 45 10.89 2.35 9.45
CA ILE A 45 11.69 1.12 9.31
C ILE A 45 13.09 1.32 9.91
N GLY A 46 13.74 2.46 9.66
CA GLY A 46 15.01 2.80 10.31
C GLY A 46 14.94 2.73 11.84
N CYS A 47 13.94 3.40 12.44
CA CYS A 47 13.74 3.36 13.89
C CYS A 47 13.41 1.95 14.42
N PHE A 48 12.69 1.15 13.65
CA PHE A 48 12.35 -0.23 14.02
C PHE A 48 13.59 -1.14 14.02
N LEU A 49 14.45 -1.03 13.01
CA LEU A 49 15.67 -1.82 12.88
C LEU A 49 16.66 -1.58 14.04
N MET A 50 16.65 -0.38 14.64
CA MET A 50 17.46 -0.10 15.83
C MET A 50 17.05 -0.91 17.07
N LYS A 51 15.82 -1.45 17.08
CA LYS A 51 15.20 -2.09 18.26
C LYS A 51 14.80 -3.55 18.01
N SER A 52 14.98 -4.05 16.80
CA SER A 52 14.41 -5.32 16.35
C SER A 52 15.37 -6.09 15.46
N SER A 53 15.52 -7.39 15.73
CA SER A 53 16.30 -8.32 14.91
C SER A 53 15.49 -8.96 13.78
N CYS A 54 14.28 -8.44 13.49
CA CYS A 54 13.36 -8.98 12.47
C CYS A 54 14.07 -9.20 11.13
N LYS A 55 13.81 -10.37 10.53
CA LYS A 55 14.43 -10.79 9.27
C LYS A 55 13.47 -10.82 8.07
N GLU A 56 12.17 -10.78 8.29
CA GLU A 56 11.16 -10.88 7.24
C GLU A 56 10.26 -9.63 7.22
N PHE A 57 10.11 -9.03 6.03
CA PHE A 57 9.37 -7.81 5.80
C PHE A 57 8.38 -7.98 4.64
N ILE A 58 7.18 -7.45 4.82
CA ILE A 58 6.22 -7.21 3.74
C ILE A 58 6.05 -5.69 3.67
N ILE A 59 6.23 -5.11 2.49
CA ILE A 59 6.20 -3.67 2.26
C ILE A 59 5.11 -3.35 1.25
N GLU A 60 4.16 -2.51 1.64
CA GLU A 60 3.10 -1.97 0.78
C GLU A 60 3.06 -0.46 0.98
N ILE A 61 3.58 0.30 0.02
CA ILE A 61 3.71 1.76 0.14
C ILE A 61 3.75 2.42 -1.23
N GLY A 62 3.40 3.71 -1.27
CA GLY A 62 3.51 4.56 -2.46
C GLY A 62 2.18 5.16 -2.92
N ALA A 63 1.05 4.63 -2.45
CA ALA A 63 -0.26 5.19 -2.79
C ALA A 63 -0.37 6.67 -2.39
N ASN A 64 0.12 7.03 -1.20
CA ASN A 64 0.08 8.40 -0.69
C ASN A 64 1.07 9.35 -1.38
N ASP A 65 2.15 8.85 -1.98
CA ASP A 65 3.07 9.64 -2.79
C ASP A 65 2.38 10.22 -4.04
N ILE A 66 1.35 9.51 -4.54
CA ILE A 66 0.50 9.93 -5.66
C ILE A 66 -0.78 10.63 -5.16
N LEU A 67 -1.41 10.09 -4.11
CA LEU A 67 -2.74 10.53 -3.66
C LEU A 67 -2.72 11.84 -2.86
N LEU A 68 -1.74 12.08 -1.99
CA LEU A 68 -1.72 13.30 -1.16
C LEU A 68 -1.60 14.59 -2.00
N PRO A 69 -0.77 14.66 -3.06
CA PRO A 69 -0.75 15.80 -3.98
C PRO A 69 -2.09 16.06 -4.69
N PHE A 70 -2.86 15.01 -4.96
CA PHE A 70 -4.21 15.13 -5.50
C PHE A 70 -5.18 15.65 -4.44
N LEU A 71 -5.20 15.03 -3.26
CA LEU A 71 -6.12 15.39 -2.17
C LEU A 71 -5.92 16.84 -1.71
N SER A 72 -4.68 17.32 -1.63
CA SER A 72 -4.39 18.71 -1.24
C SER A 72 -5.05 19.74 -2.16
N LYS A 73 -5.33 19.38 -3.42
CA LYS A 73 -6.05 20.20 -4.40
C LYS A 73 -7.55 19.85 -4.47
N TYR A 74 -7.95 18.73 -3.89
CA TYR A 74 -9.32 18.21 -3.97
C TYR A 74 -10.31 19.00 -3.10
N SER A 75 -9.86 19.46 -1.92
CA SER A 75 -10.63 20.38 -1.07
C SER A 75 -9.73 21.14 -0.08
N LYS A 76 -10.23 22.26 0.46
CA LYS A 76 -9.53 23.01 1.53
C LYS A 76 -9.37 22.19 2.82
N ALA A 77 -10.33 21.32 3.13
CA ALA A 77 -10.26 20.45 4.31
C ALA A 77 -9.17 19.39 4.14
N TRP A 78 -9.02 18.84 2.94
CA TRP A 78 -7.92 17.96 2.61
C TRP A 78 -6.57 18.66 2.64
N ASN A 79 -6.46 19.88 2.10
CA ASN A 79 -5.22 20.65 2.15
C ASN A 79 -4.64 20.72 3.58
N LYS A 80 -5.44 21.13 4.57
CA LYS A 80 -5.04 21.16 5.99
C LYS A 80 -4.67 19.78 6.56
N THR A 81 -5.30 18.73 6.05
CA THR A 81 -5.02 17.36 6.49
C THR A 81 -3.71 16.85 5.91
N VAL A 82 -3.45 17.14 4.63
CA VAL A 82 -2.18 16.84 3.96
C VAL A 82 -1.03 17.60 4.62
N ASP A 83 -1.20 18.87 4.99
CA ASP A 83 -0.15 19.64 5.68
C ASP A 83 0.26 18.99 7.01
N ARG A 84 -0.71 18.48 7.78
CA ARG A 84 -0.44 17.75 9.03
C ARG A 84 0.29 16.42 8.79
N ILE A 85 -0.06 15.71 7.71
CA ILE A 85 0.60 14.46 7.31
C ILE A 85 2.06 14.73 6.90
N ILE A 86 2.29 15.79 6.12
CA ILE A 86 3.63 16.26 5.72
C ILE A 86 4.45 16.67 6.95
N ALA A 87 3.87 17.44 7.87
CA ALA A 87 4.54 17.88 9.10
C ALA A 87 4.99 16.71 10.00
N ARG A 88 4.32 15.56 9.93
CA ARG A 88 4.72 14.32 10.62
C ARG A 88 5.93 13.63 9.96
N GLY A 89 6.29 14.03 8.74
CA GLY A 89 7.39 13.46 7.94
C GLY A 89 6.93 12.51 6.84
N SER A 90 5.62 12.38 6.58
CA SER A 90 5.08 11.61 5.46
C SER A 90 4.99 12.53 4.22
N ILE A 91 6.14 12.86 3.64
CA ILE A 91 6.29 13.77 2.50
C ILE A 91 6.15 12.96 1.19
N PRO A 92 5.25 13.35 0.26
CA PRO A 92 5.05 12.60 -0.99
C PRO A 92 6.17 12.89 -2.01
N LEU A 93 6.71 11.85 -2.64
CA LEU A 93 7.62 11.96 -3.77
C LEU A 93 6.82 11.86 -5.07
N SER A 94 6.41 13.01 -5.62
CA SER A 94 5.49 13.07 -6.76
C SER A 94 6.13 12.81 -8.13
N LYS A 95 7.47 12.77 -8.21
CA LYS A 95 8.21 12.40 -9.42
C LYS A 95 8.66 10.95 -9.30
N VAL A 96 8.43 10.16 -10.34
CA VAL A 96 8.82 8.74 -10.40
C VAL A 96 10.32 8.56 -10.12
N ALA A 97 11.17 9.42 -10.69
CA ALA A 97 12.61 9.34 -10.50
C ALA A 97 13.02 9.47 -9.02
N ASP A 98 12.57 10.52 -8.35
CA ASP A 98 12.85 10.76 -6.92
C ASP A 98 12.28 9.62 -6.05
N PHE A 99 11.07 9.15 -6.37
CA PHE A 99 10.44 8.03 -5.68
C PHE A 99 11.28 6.76 -5.78
N ILE A 100 11.77 6.43 -6.98
CA ILE A 100 12.53 5.20 -7.22
C ILE A 100 13.92 5.24 -6.61
N GLU A 101 14.59 6.39 -6.63
CA GLU A 101 15.86 6.57 -5.91
C GLU A 101 15.70 6.27 -4.41
N GLU A 102 14.65 6.82 -3.79
CA GLU A 102 14.36 6.56 -2.37
C GLU A 102 13.89 5.12 -2.11
N TYR A 103 13.18 4.51 -3.06
CA TYR A 103 12.72 3.12 -2.93
C TYR A 103 13.91 2.16 -3.00
N GLU A 104 14.89 2.45 -3.86
CA GLU A 104 16.15 1.71 -3.94
C GLU A 104 16.94 1.80 -2.64
N LYS A 105 17.04 3.00 -2.04
CA LYS A 105 17.64 3.17 -0.71
C LYS A 105 16.94 2.33 0.36
N LEU A 106 15.61 2.23 0.31
CA LEU A 106 14.84 1.38 1.22
C LEU A 106 15.15 -0.11 1.01
N ILE A 107 15.16 -0.60 -0.24
CA ILE A 107 15.51 -1.99 -0.55
C ILE A 107 16.94 -2.29 -0.07
N CYS A 108 17.89 -1.40 -0.33
CA CYS A 108 19.27 -1.59 0.08
C CYS A 108 19.49 -1.55 1.59
N LYS A 109 18.74 -0.71 2.31
CA LYS A 109 18.72 -0.70 3.78
C LYS A 109 18.25 -2.04 4.36
N LEU A 110 17.44 -2.78 3.62
CA LEU A 110 16.91 -4.10 3.99
C LEU A 110 17.61 -5.25 3.26
N SER A 111 18.78 -5.01 2.66
CA SER A 111 19.44 -5.97 1.77
C SER A 111 19.85 -7.30 2.43
N ASP A 112 20.00 -7.34 3.75
CA ASP A 112 20.27 -8.54 4.55
C ASP A 112 18.99 -9.20 5.12
N LYS A 113 17.81 -8.73 4.66
CA LYS A 113 16.49 -9.17 5.10
C LYS A 113 15.74 -9.86 3.95
N GLN A 114 14.78 -10.70 4.28
CA GLN A 114 13.81 -11.22 3.32
C GLN A 114 12.70 -10.18 3.15
N ILE A 115 12.56 -9.65 1.94
CA ILE A 115 11.58 -8.60 1.62
C ILE A 115 10.61 -9.12 0.58
N LYS A 116 9.33 -8.81 0.77
CA LYS A 116 8.28 -8.89 -0.23
C LYS A 116 7.68 -7.51 -0.43
N VAL A 117 7.68 -7.03 -1.66
CA VAL A 117 7.10 -5.74 -2.05
C VAL A 117 5.75 -6.01 -2.69
N ILE A 118 4.74 -5.24 -2.30
CA ILE A 118 3.41 -5.23 -2.90
C ILE A 118 3.33 -4.01 -3.80
N SER A 119 2.87 -4.19 -5.03
CA SER A 119 2.58 -3.09 -5.96
C SER A 119 1.65 -2.05 -5.33
N ILE A 120 1.83 -0.78 -5.66
CA ILE A 120 0.89 0.29 -5.31
C ILE A 120 -0.53 -0.11 -5.80
N PRO A 121 -1.52 -0.21 -4.90
CA PRO A 121 -2.89 -0.56 -5.28
C PRO A 121 -3.51 0.45 -6.24
N CYS A 122 -4.60 0.06 -6.93
CA CYS A 122 -5.39 1.01 -7.70
C CYS A 122 -5.87 2.17 -6.81
N ILE A 123 -5.75 3.40 -7.30
CA ILE A 123 -6.29 4.60 -6.67
C ILE A 123 -7.61 4.90 -7.35
N GLY A 124 -8.71 4.46 -6.74
CA GLY A 124 -10.03 4.47 -7.34
C GLY A 124 -10.28 3.21 -8.18
N GLU A 125 -11.56 2.85 -8.32
CA GLU A 125 -11.98 1.72 -9.15
C GLU A 125 -12.28 2.10 -10.61
N ASN A 126 -12.12 3.38 -10.97
CA ASN A 126 -11.94 3.76 -12.37
C ASN A 126 -10.47 3.55 -12.77
N ILE A 127 -10.18 2.38 -13.34
CA ILE A 127 -8.82 1.97 -13.68
C ILE A 127 -8.18 2.80 -14.81
N GLU A 128 -8.99 3.52 -15.58
CA GLU A 128 -8.57 4.40 -16.69
C GLU A 128 -8.33 5.85 -16.25
N SER A 129 -8.36 6.13 -14.94
CA SER A 129 -8.12 7.48 -14.42
C SER A 129 -6.65 7.89 -14.47
N ASP A 130 -6.39 9.21 -14.51
CA ASP A 130 -5.03 9.78 -14.46
C ASP A 130 -4.24 9.32 -13.22
N LEU A 131 -4.92 9.08 -12.09
CA LEU A 131 -4.29 8.55 -10.89
C LEU A 131 -3.79 7.13 -11.11
N ASN A 132 -4.60 6.27 -11.75
CA ASN A 132 -4.20 4.92 -12.08
C ASN A 132 -3.16 4.85 -13.21
N ALA A 133 -3.15 5.83 -14.14
CA ALA A 133 -2.05 5.97 -15.11
C ALA A 133 -0.71 6.21 -14.39
N LYS A 134 -0.67 7.14 -13.43
CA LYS A 134 0.52 7.37 -12.59
C LYS A 134 0.91 6.14 -11.77
N VAL A 135 -0.07 5.45 -11.17
CA VAL A 135 0.19 4.19 -10.46
C VAL A 135 0.90 3.17 -11.34
N ASN A 136 0.59 3.12 -12.64
CA ASN A 136 1.26 2.21 -13.59
C ASN A 136 2.73 2.57 -13.77
N GLU A 137 3.04 3.84 -13.97
CA GLU A 137 4.43 4.33 -14.12
C GLU A 137 5.27 3.98 -12.87
N TYR A 138 4.72 4.19 -11.68
CA TYR A 138 5.39 3.86 -10.43
C TYR A 138 5.56 2.34 -10.28
N ASN A 139 4.52 1.57 -10.54
CA ASN A 139 4.56 0.11 -10.40
C ASN A 139 5.49 -0.58 -11.40
N GLU A 140 5.58 -0.07 -12.63
CA GLU A 140 6.56 -0.55 -13.61
C GLU A 140 7.98 -0.35 -13.06
N SER A 141 8.27 0.83 -12.53
CA SER A 141 9.58 1.14 -11.97
C SER A 141 9.89 0.34 -10.71
N ILE A 142 8.92 0.14 -9.80
CA ILE A 142 9.06 -0.73 -8.62
C ILE A 142 9.33 -2.18 -9.04
N ARG A 143 8.62 -2.68 -10.07
CA ARG A 143 8.83 -4.03 -10.60
C ARG A 143 10.24 -4.20 -11.15
N ASN A 144 10.72 -3.23 -11.94
CA ASN A 144 12.07 -3.25 -12.49
C ASN A 144 13.12 -3.25 -11.38
N LEU A 145 12.89 -2.47 -10.32
CA LEU A 145 13.74 -2.45 -9.15
C LEU A 145 13.74 -3.80 -8.40
N CYS A 146 12.56 -4.41 -8.22
CA CYS A 146 12.45 -5.74 -7.62
C CYS A 146 13.17 -6.81 -8.45
N ILE A 147 13.10 -6.75 -9.78
CA ILE A 147 13.84 -7.63 -10.69
C ILE A 147 15.35 -7.42 -10.51
N LYS A 148 15.82 -6.17 -10.58
CA LYS A 148 17.24 -5.80 -10.41
C LYS A 148 17.84 -6.38 -9.14
N TYR A 149 17.08 -6.34 -8.04
CA TYR A 149 17.53 -6.74 -6.70
C TYR A 149 17.10 -8.15 -6.28
N GLY A 150 16.38 -8.89 -7.13
CA GLY A 150 15.86 -10.22 -6.79
C GLY A 150 14.87 -10.23 -5.62
N VAL A 151 14.12 -9.15 -5.43
CA VAL A 151 13.10 -9.00 -4.38
C VAL A 151 11.76 -9.54 -4.89
N ALA A 152 11.02 -10.26 -4.02
CA ALA A 152 9.72 -10.79 -4.39
C ALA A 152 8.71 -9.64 -4.60
N PHE A 153 8.06 -9.61 -5.76
CA PHE A 153 7.06 -8.60 -6.13
C PHE A 153 5.66 -9.22 -6.23
N VAL A 154 4.73 -8.72 -5.43
CA VAL A 154 3.31 -9.10 -5.45
C VAL A 154 2.55 -8.08 -6.27
N ASP A 155 2.15 -8.48 -7.48
CA ASP A 155 1.42 -7.63 -8.42
C ASP A 155 -0.09 -7.55 -8.09
N PHE A 156 -0.41 -6.92 -6.96
CA PHE A 156 -1.78 -6.73 -6.49
C PHE A 156 -2.57 -5.77 -7.40
N ASN A 157 -1.92 -4.74 -7.96
CA ASN A 157 -2.53 -3.79 -8.88
C ASN A 157 -3.12 -4.49 -10.10
N LYS A 158 -2.35 -5.39 -10.73
CA LYS A 158 -2.82 -6.18 -11.86
C LYS A 158 -4.06 -7.01 -11.50
N TRP A 159 -4.02 -7.70 -10.36
CA TRP A 159 -5.16 -8.47 -9.88
C TRP A 159 -6.39 -7.60 -9.63
N GLN A 160 -6.23 -6.40 -9.04
CA GLN A 160 -7.35 -5.47 -8.84
C GLN A 160 -8.00 -5.09 -10.18
N LYS A 161 -7.21 -4.73 -11.18
CA LYS A 161 -7.70 -4.37 -12.51
C LYS A 161 -8.47 -5.51 -13.18
N GLU A 162 -7.95 -6.73 -13.11
CA GLU A 162 -8.61 -7.92 -13.66
C GLU A 162 -9.99 -8.12 -13.02
N ILE A 163 -10.09 -8.02 -11.69
CA ILE A 163 -11.36 -8.17 -10.98
C ILE A 163 -12.33 -7.03 -11.28
N ILE A 164 -11.85 -5.78 -11.30
CA ILE A 164 -12.69 -4.60 -11.57
C ILE A 164 -13.25 -4.65 -13.00
N ASN A 165 -12.42 -4.94 -14.01
CA ASN A 165 -12.86 -5.05 -15.40
C ASN A 165 -13.93 -6.13 -15.60
N ASN A 166 -13.79 -7.26 -14.92
CA ASN A 166 -14.77 -8.36 -15.00
C ASN A 166 -16.08 -8.08 -14.23
N SER A 167 -16.11 -7.02 -13.41
CA SER A 167 -17.25 -6.72 -12.53
C SER A 167 -18.14 -5.56 -13.01
N ASN A 168 -17.78 -4.90 -14.11
CA ASN A 168 -18.47 -3.75 -14.71
C ASN A 168 -18.89 -2.70 -13.66
N PRO A 169 -17.93 -1.92 -13.11
CA PRO A 169 -18.13 -1.11 -11.91
C PRO A 169 -19.28 -0.12 -12.07
N GLY A 170 -20.24 -0.17 -11.15
CA GLY A 170 -21.51 0.55 -11.27
C GLY A 170 -21.45 2.05 -10.92
N THR A 171 -20.30 2.59 -10.50
CA THR A 171 -20.10 4.03 -10.20
C THR A 171 -18.65 4.48 -10.31
N GLY A 172 -18.45 5.79 -10.40
CA GLY A 172 -17.18 6.47 -10.11
C GLY A 172 -17.07 6.96 -8.66
N TYR A 173 -17.62 6.25 -7.67
CA TYR A 173 -17.45 6.66 -6.27
C TYR A 173 -15.97 6.71 -5.91
N PHE A 174 -15.57 7.80 -5.28
CA PHE A 174 -14.21 8.04 -4.85
C PHE A 174 -14.22 8.66 -3.46
N ILE A 175 -13.06 8.68 -2.81
CA ILE A 175 -12.90 9.18 -1.45
C ILE A 175 -13.52 10.57 -1.29
N SER A 176 -14.22 10.81 -0.18
CA SER A 176 -14.96 12.05 0.03
C SER A 176 -14.05 13.28 -0.02
N LYS A 177 -14.62 14.43 -0.39
CA LYS A 177 -13.96 15.74 -0.30
C LYS A 177 -13.72 16.19 1.14
N ASP A 178 -14.43 15.62 2.11
CA ASP A 178 -14.23 15.89 3.53
C ASP A 178 -13.44 14.74 4.20
N PRO A 179 -12.23 14.99 4.74
CA PRO A 179 -11.50 14.01 5.54
C PRO A 179 -12.29 13.46 6.74
N PHE A 180 -13.27 14.21 7.25
CA PHE A 180 -14.13 13.74 8.33
C PHE A 180 -14.95 12.52 7.92
N ASP A 181 -15.41 12.44 6.67
CA ASP A 181 -16.13 11.26 6.18
C ASP A 181 -15.24 10.02 6.16
N VAL A 182 -13.93 10.17 5.92
CA VAL A 182 -12.95 9.06 5.98
C VAL A 182 -12.80 8.57 7.42
N MET A 183 -12.89 9.47 8.41
CA MET A 183 -12.92 9.10 9.82
C MET A 183 -14.20 8.32 10.17
N ILE A 184 -15.36 8.76 9.65
CA ILE A 184 -16.63 8.02 9.80
C ILE A 184 -16.57 6.65 9.11
N ASP A 185 -15.94 6.57 7.94
CA ASP A 185 -15.69 5.31 7.25
C ASP A 185 -14.83 4.38 8.10
N SER A 186 -13.85 4.90 8.83
CA SER A 186 -13.02 4.09 9.75
C SER A 186 -13.87 3.49 10.87
N LEU A 187 -14.75 4.30 11.48
CA LEU A 187 -15.71 3.81 12.48
C LEU A 187 -16.60 2.69 11.93
N THR A 188 -17.24 2.95 10.79
CA THR A 188 -18.26 2.04 10.24
C THR A 188 -17.65 0.76 9.64
N THR A 189 -16.51 0.87 8.96
CA THR A 189 -15.93 -0.27 8.23
C THR A 189 -14.96 -1.09 9.06
N THR A 190 -14.05 -0.46 9.80
CA THR A 190 -13.03 -1.16 10.58
C THR A 190 -13.60 -1.64 11.91
N TYR A 191 -14.22 -0.75 12.68
CA TYR A 191 -14.63 -1.06 14.06
C TYR A 191 -15.99 -1.75 14.13
N LEU A 192 -16.97 -1.30 13.31
CA LEU A 192 -18.29 -1.94 13.26
C LEU A 192 -18.39 -3.08 12.21
N GLY A 193 -17.35 -3.27 11.39
CA GLY A 193 -17.29 -4.40 10.44
C GLY A 193 -18.21 -4.28 9.23
N PHE A 194 -18.77 -3.11 8.95
CA PHE A 194 -19.73 -2.90 7.84
C PHE A 194 -19.06 -2.65 6.48
N SER A 195 -17.80 -3.05 6.29
CA SER A 195 -17.05 -2.81 5.05
C SER A 195 -17.76 -3.31 3.79
N SER A 196 -18.36 -4.51 3.84
CA SER A 196 -19.07 -5.08 2.70
C SER A 196 -20.38 -4.36 2.40
N TRP A 197 -21.09 -3.89 3.43
CA TRP A 197 -22.32 -3.13 3.26
C TRP A 197 -22.05 -1.74 2.68
N ILE A 198 -21.07 -1.01 3.21
CA ILE A 198 -20.64 0.30 2.70
C ILE A 198 -20.20 0.21 1.24
N SER A 199 -19.33 -0.76 0.93
CA SER A 199 -18.83 -1.01 -0.43
C SER A 199 -19.98 -1.29 -1.41
N LYS A 200 -20.94 -2.16 -1.04
CA LYS A 200 -22.13 -2.45 -1.86
C LYS A 200 -23.01 -1.21 -2.06
N LYS A 201 -23.24 -0.41 -1.00
CA LYS A 201 -24.01 0.84 -1.09
C LYS A 201 -23.38 1.84 -2.07
N ARG A 202 -22.04 1.89 -2.10
CA ARG A 202 -21.25 2.72 -3.02
C ARG A 202 -20.99 2.06 -4.37
N LYS A 203 -21.50 0.84 -4.60
CA LYS A 203 -21.26 0.03 -5.80
C LYS A 203 -19.76 -0.12 -6.14
N LEU A 204 -18.94 -0.28 -5.10
CA LEU A 204 -17.52 -0.60 -5.19
C LEU A 204 -17.33 -2.12 -5.09
N ILE A 205 -16.30 -2.64 -5.74
CA ILE A 205 -16.01 -4.07 -5.89
C ILE A 205 -15.00 -4.53 -4.84
N LEU A 206 -13.90 -3.79 -4.67
CA LEU A 206 -12.74 -4.18 -3.86
C LEU A 206 -12.43 -3.21 -2.73
N THR A 207 -13.02 -2.02 -2.76
CA THR A 207 -12.75 -0.95 -1.81
C THR A 207 -14.02 -0.49 -1.09
N VAL A 208 -13.85 0.24 0.01
CA VAL A 208 -14.97 0.87 0.73
C VAL A 208 -15.21 2.31 0.25
N ASP A 209 -14.20 2.98 -0.27
CA ASP A 209 -14.23 4.40 -0.65
C ASP A 209 -13.44 4.71 -1.95
N GLY A 210 -13.05 3.69 -2.72
CA GLY A 210 -12.16 3.82 -3.87
C GLY A 210 -10.68 3.67 -3.53
N ILE A 211 -10.28 3.73 -2.25
CA ILE A 211 -8.88 3.63 -1.82
C ILE A 211 -8.67 2.42 -0.91
N HIS A 212 -9.45 2.32 0.16
CA HIS A 212 -9.23 1.38 1.24
C HIS A 212 -9.96 0.07 1.00
N LEU A 213 -9.33 -1.06 1.34
CA LEU A 213 -9.85 -2.37 0.99
C LEU A 213 -11.13 -2.73 1.76
N ASN A 214 -12.09 -3.30 1.04
CA ASN A 214 -13.17 -4.07 1.63
C ASN A 214 -12.68 -5.51 1.94
N LYS A 215 -13.58 -6.36 2.42
CA LYS A 215 -13.28 -7.78 2.71
C LYS A 215 -12.76 -8.57 1.50
N ASN A 216 -13.26 -8.32 0.30
CA ASN A 216 -12.86 -9.03 -0.91
C ASN A 216 -11.45 -8.60 -1.36
N GLY A 217 -11.17 -7.28 -1.38
CA GLY A 217 -9.84 -6.76 -1.66
C GLY A 217 -8.79 -7.27 -0.68
N ALA A 218 -9.10 -7.25 0.62
CA ALA A 218 -8.21 -7.75 1.67
C ALA A 218 -7.91 -9.26 1.54
N LYS A 219 -8.92 -10.07 1.22
CA LYS A 219 -8.74 -11.52 0.95
C LYS A 219 -7.92 -11.77 -0.31
N GLY A 220 -8.14 -10.99 -1.36
CA GLY A 220 -7.39 -11.07 -2.60
C GLY A 220 -5.90 -10.82 -2.39
N LEU A 221 -5.57 -9.73 -1.68
CA LEU A 221 -4.18 -9.40 -1.34
C LEU A 221 -3.53 -10.50 -0.49
N ALA A 222 -4.22 -10.98 0.56
CA ALA A 222 -3.69 -12.06 1.40
C ALA A 222 -3.35 -13.32 0.59
N ARG A 223 -4.24 -13.72 -0.33
CA ARG A 223 -4.02 -14.87 -1.23
C ARG A 223 -2.78 -14.68 -2.11
N LEU A 224 -2.62 -13.51 -2.74
CA LEU A 224 -1.46 -13.24 -3.60
C LEU A 224 -0.14 -13.23 -2.83
N ILE A 225 -0.16 -12.73 -1.58
CA ILE A 225 1.00 -12.76 -0.69
C ILE A 225 1.42 -14.20 -0.42
N GLU A 226 0.46 -15.11 -0.17
CA GLU A 226 0.72 -16.54 0.09
C GLU A 226 1.24 -17.29 -1.15
N GLU A 227 0.67 -17.04 -2.32
CA GLU A 227 1.10 -17.66 -3.59
C GLU A 227 2.56 -17.30 -3.92
N ASN A 228 2.97 -16.04 -3.65
CA ASN A 228 4.34 -15.55 -3.83
C ASN A 228 5.35 -16.04 -2.78
N VAL A 229 4.98 -16.89 -1.82
CA VAL A 229 5.95 -17.53 -0.89
C VAL A 229 6.66 -18.72 -1.54
N LYS A 230 6.15 -19.25 -2.66
CA LYS A 230 6.65 -20.50 -3.25
C LYS A 230 7.85 -20.33 -4.23
N SER A 231 8.28 -19.11 -4.54
CA SER A 231 9.47 -18.83 -5.38
C SER A 231 10.73 -18.60 -4.52
N LYS A 232 11.82 -19.32 -4.82
CA LYS A 232 13.04 -19.50 -3.99
C LYS A 232 13.84 -18.22 -3.67
N ASN A 233 14.50 -18.27 -2.51
CA ASN A 233 15.41 -17.29 -1.88
C ASN A 233 16.69 -16.98 -2.70
N ASN A 234 16.98 -15.69 -2.94
CA ASN A 234 18.25 -15.18 -3.49
C ASN A 234 18.95 -14.15 -2.57
N GLY A 235 18.87 -14.33 -1.25
CA GLY A 235 19.37 -13.34 -0.27
C GLY A 235 20.86 -12.99 -0.37
N SER A 236 21.71 -13.83 -0.95
CA SER A 236 23.14 -13.56 -1.12
C SER A 236 23.45 -12.55 -2.24
N TYR A 237 22.61 -12.44 -3.27
CA TYR A 237 22.84 -11.56 -4.42
C TYR A 237 22.48 -10.09 -4.13
N LEU A 238 21.42 -9.87 -3.33
CA LEU A 238 20.93 -8.55 -2.93
C LEU A 238 21.98 -7.72 -2.17
N SER A 239 22.67 -8.33 -1.19
CA SER A 239 23.69 -7.64 -0.39
C SER A 239 24.89 -7.18 -1.20
N ALA A 240 25.23 -7.86 -2.30
CA ALA A 240 26.36 -7.47 -3.16
C ALA A 240 26.05 -6.22 -4.00
N LEU A 241 24.82 -6.10 -4.52
CA LEU A 241 24.40 -4.94 -5.33
C LEU A 241 24.27 -3.65 -4.52
N CYS A 242 23.98 -3.76 -3.22
CA CYS A 242 23.79 -2.62 -2.32
C CYS A 242 25.07 -2.16 -1.58
N LYS A 243 26.20 -2.83 -1.80
CA LYS A 243 27.53 -2.47 -1.24
C LYS A 243 28.40 -1.65 -2.20
N ARG A 244 27.87 -1.33 -3.38
CA ARG A 244 28.45 -0.39 -4.35
C ARG A 244 27.79 0.97 -4.17
#